data_AF-A0A0U1DHB4-F1
#
_entry.id   AF-A0A0U1DHB4-F1
#
_cell.length_a   1.000
_cell.length_b   1.000
_cell.length_c   1.000
_cell.angle_alpha   90.00
_cell.angle_beta   90.00
_cell.angle_gamma   90.00
#
_symmetry.space_group_name_H-M   'P 1'
#
loop_
_entity.id
_entity.type
_entity.pdbx_description
1 polymer ?
#
loop_
_entity_poly.entity_id
_entity_poly.type
_entity_poly.pdbx_seq_one_letter_code
_entity_poly.pdbx_strand_id
1 'polypeptide(L)'
;MAQTADDLSKAPTPDQAEDNAFFPSPYSLSQYTSARTDFAGVEHAGAYTEGRWKVLMIATEERYVLCQNGKMFSTGNHPVETLLPLHHLMQTGFDVDVATICGYPAKLELWAMPHDDRAVLSTYEALKPKLKQPLKLSEVVADLHASSDYLAVFIPGGHGAWWGCRAAKRWARP
;
A
#
# COMPACT_ATOMS: atom_id res chain seq x y z
N MET A 1 -6.61 34.25 -0.23
CA MET A 1 -7.94 33.67 0.02
C MET A 1 -7.79 32.16 -0.16
N ALA A 2 -8.13 31.35 0.82
CA ALA A 2 -8.13 29.90 0.66
C ALA A 2 -9.30 29.52 -0.27
N GLN A 3 -9.05 28.77 -1.34
CA GLN A 3 -10.09 28.26 -2.22
C GLN A 3 -11.02 27.36 -1.43
N THR A 4 -12.34 27.51 -1.61
CA THR A 4 -13.31 26.60 -1.00
C THR A 4 -13.36 25.29 -1.79
N ALA A 5 -13.79 24.18 -1.21
CA ALA A 5 -13.78 22.87 -1.87
C ALA A 5 -14.57 22.87 -3.20
N ASP A 6 -15.58 23.73 -3.34
CA ASP A 6 -16.37 23.89 -4.57
C ASP A 6 -15.62 24.60 -5.71
N ASP A 7 -14.52 25.30 -5.41
CA ASP A 7 -13.69 25.99 -6.41
C ASP A 7 -12.60 25.09 -7.01
N LEU A 8 -12.41 23.88 -6.46
CA LEU A 8 -11.37 22.95 -6.89
C LEU A 8 -11.70 22.30 -8.23
N SER A 9 -10.69 22.18 -9.08
CA SER A 9 -10.84 21.50 -10.38
C SER A 9 -11.24 20.03 -10.19
N LYS A 10 -12.22 19.59 -10.99
CA LYS A 10 -12.61 18.19 -11.12
C LYS A 10 -11.86 17.45 -12.23
N ALA A 11 -11.02 18.15 -13.00
CA ALA A 11 -10.19 17.53 -14.01
C ALA A 11 -9.05 16.71 -13.34
N PRO A 12 -8.76 15.48 -13.80
CA PRO A 12 -7.60 14.72 -13.35
C PRO A 12 -6.29 15.48 -13.59
N THR A 13 -5.36 15.37 -12.66
CA THR A 13 -4.05 16.05 -12.75
C THR A 13 -3.08 15.17 -13.54
N PRO A 14 -2.43 15.65 -14.60
CA PRO A 14 -1.44 14.84 -15.33
C PRO A 14 -0.30 14.36 -14.43
N ASP A 15 0.09 13.10 -14.57
CA ASP A 15 1.31 12.54 -13.99
C ASP A 15 2.45 12.70 -15.01
N GLN A 16 3.44 13.53 -14.69
CA GLN A 16 4.53 13.84 -15.62
C GLN A 16 5.51 12.68 -15.83
N ALA A 17 5.46 11.66 -14.97
CA ALA A 17 6.35 10.51 -15.07
C ALA A 17 5.93 9.49 -16.14
N GLU A 18 4.71 9.60 -16.70
CA GLU A 18 4.17 8.61 -17.62
C GLU A 18 3.26 9.22 -18.70
N ASP A 19 3.23 8.59 -19.88
CA ASP A 19 2.39 9.05 -20.99
C ASP A 19 0.90 8.83 -20.71
N ASN A 20 0.09 9.86 -20.98
CA ASN A 20 -1.38 9.81 -20.84
C ASN A 20 -1.86 9.26 -19.47
N ALA A 21 -1.09 9.52 -18.41
CA ALA A 21 -1.36 9.13 -17.04
C ALA A 21 -1.83 10.29 -16.17
N PHE A 22 -2.70 10.01 -15.22
CA PHE A 22 -3.32 11.04 -14.39
C PHE A 22 -3.45 10.60 -12.93
N PHE A 23 -3.11 11.51 -12.02
CA PHE A 23 -3.51 11.49 -10.62
C PHE A 23 -5.00 11.85 -10.46
N PRO A 24 -5.58 11.63 -9.27
CA PRO A 24 -6.92 12.14 -8.96
C PRO A 24 -7.03 13.66 -9.12
N SER A 25 -8.25 14.15 -9.29
CA SER A 25 -8.49 15.59 -9.41
C SER A 25 -8.33 16.31 -8.06
N PRO A 26 -7.95 17.60 -8.05
CA PRO A 26 -7.87 18.37 -6.81
C PRO A 26 -9.16 18.31 -5.97
N TYR A 27 -10.33 18.36 -6.60
CA TYR A 27 -11.60 18.18 -5.92
C TYR A 27 -11.69 16.81 -5.23
N SER A 28 -11.41 15.72 -5.94
CA SER A 28 -11.48 14.37 -5.35
C SER A 28 -10.51 14.18 -4.19
N LEU A 29 -9.30 14.75 -4.26
CA LEU A 29 -8.33 14.72 -3.17
C LEU A 29 -8.88 15.41 -1.92
N SER A 30 -9.58 16.54 -2.06
CA SER A 30 -10.19 17.25 -0.92
C SER A 30 -11.30 16.46 -0.21
N GLN A 31 -11.94 15.52 -0.92
CA GLN A 31 -13.06 14.73 -0.38
C GLN A 31 -12.59 13.40 0.21
N TYR A 32 -11.57 12.79 -0.38
CA TYR A 32 -11.19 11.40 -0.08
C TYR A 32 -9.80 11.25 0.54
N THR A 33 -9.07 12.35 0.73
CA THR A 33 -7.81 12.36 1.46
C THR A 33 -7.88 13.34 2.62
N SER A 34 -7.07 13.11 3.64
CA SER A 34 -6.99 13.95 4.82
C SER A 34 -5.54 13.98 5.30
N ALA A 35 -5.13 15.10 5.91
CA ALA A 35 -3.80 15.20 6.52
C ALA A 35 -3.61 14.23 7.71
N ARG A 36 -4.71 13.76 8.31
CA ARG A 36 -4.74 12.83 9.44
C ARG A 36 -5.79 11.73 9.27
N THR A 37 -5.53 10.58 9.87
CA THR A 37 -6.52 9.49 9.99
C THR A 37 -7.40 9.68 11.23
N ASP A 38 -8.38 8.78 11.39
CA ASP A 38 -9.20 8.63 12.59
C ASP A 38 -8.58 7.68 13.64
N PHE A 39 -7.28 7.37 13.51
CA PHE A 39 -6.56 6.49 14.43
C PHE A 39 -6.68 6.93 15.89
N ALA A 40 -7.17 6.02 16.73
CA ALA A 40 -7.46 6.26 18.14
C ALA A 40 -6.54 5.49 19.12
N GLY A 41 -5.45 4.90 18.64
CA GLY A 41 -4.50 4.13 19.44
C GLY A 41 -4.55 2.62 19.19
N VAL A 42 -3.65 1.88 19.84
CA VAL A 42 -3.54 0.42 19.72
C VAL A 42 -3.98 -0.26 21.01
N GLU A 43 -4.91 -1.22 20.91
CA GLU A 43 -5.49 -1.93 22.06
C GLU A 43 -4.53 -2.94 22.71
N HIS A 44 -3.72 -3.63 21.90
CA HIS A 44 -2.90 -4.77 22.34
C HIS A 44 -1.40 -4.51 22.14
N ALA A 45 -0.92 -3.32 22.48
CA ALA A 45 0.49 -2.98 22.37
C ALA A 45 1.36 -3.93 23.22
N GLY A 46 2.37 -4.54 22.61
CA GLY A 46 3.31 -5.47 23.26
C GLY A 46 2.71 -6.80 23.74
N ALA A 47 1.49 -7.16 23.28
CA ALA A 47 0.83 -8.38 23.73
C ALA A 47 1.49 -9.67 23.19
N TYR A 48 2.21 -9.58 22.06
CA TYR A 48 2.97 -10.70 21.50
C TYR A 48 4.47 -10.53 21.73
N THR A 49 5.08 -11.43 22.49
CA THR A 49 6.49 -11.33 22.92
C THR A 49 7.39 -12.47 22.45
N GLU A 50 6.83 -13.53 21.88
CA GLU A 50 7.61 -14.71 21.48
C GLU A 50 8.48 -14.46 20.23
N GLY A 51 8.14 -13.45 19.41
CA GLY A 51 8.96 -12.97 18.29
C GLY A 51 9.09 -13.93 17.10
N ARG A 52 8.38 -15.06 17.11
CA ARG A 52 8.37 -16.04 16.01
C ARG A 52 7.45 -15.59 14.87
N TRP A 53 6.20 -15.27 15.18
CA TRP A 53 5.15 -15.05 14.18
C TRP A 53 5.31 -13.71 13.48
N LYS A 54 5.15 -13.73 12.15
CA LYS A 54 5.26 -12.59 11.26
C LYS A 54 4.05 -12.50 10.33
N VAL A 55 3.88 -11.33 9.72
CA VAL A 55 2.88 -11.08 8.69
C VAL A 55 3.57 -10.91 7.35
N LEU A 56 3.11 -11.63 6.33
CA LEU A 56 3.55 -11.43 4.94
C LEU A 56 2.61 -10.42 4.26
N MET A 57 3.10 -9.22 4.00
CA MET A 57 2.39 -8.26 3.15
C MET A 57 2.72 -8.53 1.67
N ILE A 58 1.68 -8.70 0.84
CA ILE A 58 1.81 -8.75 -0.61
C ILE A 58 1.33 -7.41 -1.18
N ALA A 59 2.27 -6.58 -1.61
CA ALA A 59 2.00 -5.25 -2.16
C ALA A 59 1.96 -5.25 -3.70
N THR A 60 1.35 -4.20 -4.27
CA THR A 60 1.45 -3.95 -5.71
C THR A 60 2.80 -3.34 -6.05
N GLU A 61 3.36 -3.77 -7.17
CA GLU A 61 4.57 -3.19 -7.78
C GLU A 61 4.27 -2.39 -9.05
N GLU A 62 3.01 -2.34 -9.47
CA GLU A 62 2.54 -1.55 -10.62
C GLU A 62 1.71 -0.35 -10.14
N ARG A 63 2.02 0.83 -10.70
CA ARG A 63 1.37 2.11 -10.40
C ARG A 63 0.29 2.44 -11.40
N TYR A 64 0.46 2.09 -12.68
CA TYR A 64 -0.41 2.59 -13.74
C TYR A 64 -1.47 1.56 -14.12
N VAL A 65 -2.74 1.93 -13.92
CA VAL A 65 -3.89 1.11 -14.32
C VAL A 65 -4.44 1.64 -15.64
N LEU A 66 -4.43 0.81 -16.69
CA LEU A 66 -5.10 1.14 -17.95
C LEU A 66 -6.63 1.15 -17.78
N CYS A 67 -7.22 2.32 -17.98
CA CYS A 67 -8.67 2.52 -17.97
C CYS A 67 -9.29 2.17 -19.33
N GLN A 68 -10.60 1.92 -19.35
CA GLN A 68 -11.35 1.59 -20.57
C GLN A 68 -11.26 2.67 -21.67
N ASN A 69 -11.01 3.93 -21.28
CA ASN A 69 -10.86 5.06 -22.20
C ASN A 69 -9.43 5.25 -22.72
N GLY A 70 -8.52 4.29 -22.47
CA GLY A 70 -7.13 4.32 -22.93
C GLY A 70 -6.19 5.20 -22.11
N LYS A 71 -6.68 5.88 -21.06
CA LYS A 71 -5.84 6.64 -20.12
C LYS A 71 -5.31 5.75 -19.01
N MET A 72 -4.19 6.12 -18.42
CA MET A 72 -3.64 5.46 -17.22
C MET A 72 -4.07 6.20 -15.95
N PHE A 73 -4.55 5.47 -14.94
CA PHE A 73 -4.72 6.01 -13.60
C PHE A 73 -3.44 5.77 -12.79
N SER A 74 -2.85 6.84 -12.23
CA SER A 74 -1.64 6.79 -11.40
C SER A 74 -1.99 6.47 -9.94
N THR A 75 -1.82 5.21 -9.57
CA THR A 75 -2.28 4.60 -8.31
C THR A 75 -1.15 3.81 -7.61
N GLY A 76 -1.51 2.79 -6.84
CA GLY A 76 -0.67 1.98 -5.99
C GLY A 76 -1.53 1.32 -4.92
N ASN A 77 -0.89 0.83 -3.85
CA ASN A 77 -1.62 0.54 -2.62
C ASN A 77 -1.97 1.84 -1.89
N HIS A 78 -3.15 1.87 -1.26
CA HIS A 78 -3.59 3.01 -0.48
C HIS A 78 -2.78 3.09 0.83
N PRO A 79 -2.09 4.21 1.14
CA PRO A 79 -1.17 4.28 2.27
C PRO A 79 -1.88 4.07 3.62
N VAL A 80 -3.09 4.59 3.81
CA VAL A 80 -3.84 4.39 5.07
C VAL A 80 -4.28 2.94 5.23
N GLU A 81 -4.80 2.32 4.16
CA GLU A 81 -5.22 0.92 4.20
C GLU A 81 -4.04 -0.02 4.40
N THR A 82 -2.85 0.40 3.99
CA THR A 82 -1.60 -0.37 4.15
C THR A 82 -1.02 -0.19 5.54
N LEU A 83 -0.75 1.05 5.92
CA LEU A 83 0.12 1.36 7.05
C LEU A 83 -0.61 1.33 8.38
N LEU A 84 -1.91 1.62 8.41
CA LEU A 84 -2.63 1.66 9.68
C LEU A 84 -2.87 0.25 10.26
N PRO A 85 -3.33 -0.76 9.49
CA PRO A 85 -3.39 -2.14 9.99
C PRO A 85 -2.02 -2.67 10.41
N LEU A 86 -0.98 -2.37 9.64
CA LEU A 86 0.39 -2.77 9.97
C LEU A 86 0.91 -2.06 11.22
N HIS A 87 0.52 -0.81 11.46
CA HIS A 87 0.85 -0.12 12.70
C HIS A 87 0.33 -0.88 13.92
N HIS A 88 -0.94 -1.29 13.91
CA HIS A 88 -1.50 -2.13 14.97
C HIS A 88 -0.71 -3.42 15.17
N LEU A 89 -0.43 -4.16 14.09
CA LEU A 89 0.29 -5.44 14.15
C LEU A 89 1.73 -5.29 14.66
N MET A 90 2.45 -4.28 14.19
CA MET A 90 3.82 -3.98 14.63
C MET A 90 3.86 -3.53 16.09
N GLN A 91 2.91 -2.70 16.53
CA GLN A 91 2.80 -2.30 17.93
C GLN A 91 2.42 -3.48 18.84
N THR A 92 1.66 -4.46 18.34
CA THR A 92 1.38 -5.71 19.08
C THR A 92 2.60 -6.61 19.22
N GLY A 93 3.57 -6.51 18.30
CA GLY A 93 4.86 -7.23 18.37
C GLY A 93 5.13 -8.13 17.16
N PHE A 94 4.30 -8.11 16.12
CA PHE A 94 4.53 -8.89 14.90
C PHE A 94 5.47 -8.15 13.94
N ASP A 95 6.49 -8.85 13.43
CA ASP A 95 7.28 -8.33 12.30
C ASP A 95 6.51 -8.51 10.98
N VAL A 96 6.85 -7.69 9.99
CA VAL A 96 6.18 -7.64 8.70
C VAL A 96 7.20 -7.79 7.60
N ASP A 97 7.12 -8.85 6.81
CA ASP A 97 7.86 -8.95 5.56
C ASP A 97 7.01 -8.45 4.40
N VAL A 98 7.66 -7.84 3.41
CA VAL A 98 7.00 -7.26 2.25
C VAL A 98 7.44 -8.03 1.01
N ALA A 99 6.49 -8.51 0.23
CA ALA A 99 6.73 -9.15 -1.05
C ALA A 99 5.94 -8.47 -2.16
N THR A 100 6.50 -8.50 -3.36
CA THR A 100 5.83 -8.15 -4.61
C THR A 100 6.05 -9.27 -5.61
N ILE A 101 5.31 -9.27 -6.73
CA ILE A 101 5.32 -10.42 -7.67
C ILE A 101 6.73 -10.63 -8.25
N CYS A 102 7.39 -9.56 -8.67
CA CYS A 102 8.71 -9.60 -9.27
C CYS A 102 9.84 -9.13 -8.33
N GLY A 103 9.52 -8.71 -7.11
CA GLY A 103 10.50 -8.10 -6.18
C GLY A 103 10.80 -6.64 -6.51
N TYR A 104 10.02 -5.99 -7.38
CA TYR A 104 10.16 -4.57 -7.64
C TYR A 104 9.58 -3.74 -6.49
N PRO A 105 10.05 -2.49 -6.29
CA PRO A 105 9.58 -1.64 -5.20
C PRO A 105 8.05 -1.53 -5.16
N ALA A 106 7.47 -1.62 -3.97
CA ALA A 106 6.06 -1.40 -3.76
C ALA A 106 5.65 0.01 -4.21
N LYS A 107 4.49 0.15 -4.83
CA LYS A 107 3.95 1.43 -5.31
C LYS A 107 2.82 1.86 -4.39
N LEU A 108 2.93 3.06 -3.81
CA LEU A 108 1.90 3.66 -2.98
C LEU A 108 1.23 4.84 -3.69
N GLU A 109 -0.04 5.04 -3.37
CA GLU A 109 -0.81 6.25 -3.69
C GLU A 109 -0.33 7.41 -2.78
N LEU A 110 0.88 7.91 -3.04
CA LEU A 110 1.51 8.92 -2.17
C LEU A 110 0.71 10.23 -2.08
N TRP A 111 -0.16 10.51 -3.06
CA TRP A 111 -1.13 11.61 -3.02
C TRP A 111 -2.21 11.46 -1.94
N ALA A 112 -2.36 10.28 -1.33
CA ALA A 112 -3.25 10.01 -0.20
C ALA A 112 -2.51 9.81 1.13
N MET A 113 -1.20 10.11 1.19
CA MET A 113 -0.42 9.98 2.42
C MET A 113 -0.84 11.04 3.45
N PRO A 114 -1.29 10.66 4.67
CA PRO A 114 -1.64 11.62 5.71
C PRO A 114 -0.38 12.20 6.37
N HIS A 115 0.12 13.29 5.81
CA HIS A 115 1.41 13.89 6.19
C HIS A 115 1.49 14.46 7.62
N ASP A 116 0.35 14.62 8.31
CA ASP A 116 0.31 15.09 9.71
C ASP A 116 0.05 13.94 10.71
N ASP A 117 0.00 12.69 10.23
CA ASP A 117 -0.27 11.50 11.05
C ASP A 117 1.03 10.78 11.44
N ARG A 118 1.40 10.89 12.72
CA ARG A 118 2.64 10.31 13.23
C ARG A 118 2.63 8.78 13.24
N ALA A 119 1.48 8.14 13.46
CA ALA A 119 1.40 6.68 13.51
C ALA A 119 1.65 6.10 12.11
N VAL A 120 1.00 6.69 11.10
CA VAL A 120 1.20 6.31 9.69
C VAL A 120 2.63 6.59 9.24
N LEU A 121 3.17 7.78 9.48
CA LEU A 121 4.51 8.15 9.02
C LEU A 121 5.63 7.34 9.69
N SER A 122 5.53 7.07 10.99
CA SER A 122 6.53 6.24 11.68
C SER A 122 6.54 4.80 11.16
N THR A 123 5.35 4.25 10.88
CA THR A 123 5.20 2.92 10.28
C THR A 123 5.75 2.89 8.85
N TYR A 124 5.48 3.94 8.06
CA TYR A 124 6.04 4.08 6.72
C TYR A 124 7.57 4.09 6.74
N GLU A 125 8.19 4.90 7.61
CA GLU A 125 9.65 4.98 7.69
C GLU A 125 10.27 3.65 8.16
N ALA A 126 9.63 2.94 9.09
CA ALA A 126 10.07 1.62 9.54
C ALA A 126 10.02 0.57 8.41
N LEU A 127 8.97 0.59 7.58
CA LEU A 127 8.79 -0.35 6.47
C LEU A 127 9.47 0.08 5.17
N LYS A 128 9.94 1.33 5.07
CA LYS A 128 10.52 1.91 3.85
C LYS A 128 11.63 1.07 3.21
N PRO A 129 12.56 0.45 3.96
CA PRO A 129 13.56 -0.43 3.36
C PRO A 129 12.91 -1.64 2.67
N LYS A 130 11.98 -2.31 3.35
CA LYS A 130 11.26 -3.48 2.82
C LYS A 130 10.30 -3.11 1.67
N LEU A 131 9.72 -1.90 1.67
CA LEU A 131 8.92 -1.38 0.55
C LEU A 131 9.77 -1.08 -0.68
N LYS A 132 11.00 -0.59 -0.50
CA LYS A 132 11.92 -0.29 -1.60
C LYS A 132 12.63 -1.52 -2.15
N GLN A 133 12.84 -2.54 -1.32
CA GLN A 133 13.49 -3.80 -1.70
C GLN A 133 12.65 -4.97 -1.15
N PRO A 134 11.45 -5.20 -1.70
CA PRO A 134 10.61 -6.29 -1.25
C PRO A 134 11.15 -7.64 -1.71
N LEU A 135 10.75 -8.69 -1.00
CA LEU A 135 10.97 -10.06 -1.41
C LEU A 135 10.24 -10.34 -2.73
N LYS A 136 10.78 -11.25 -3.53
CA LYS A 136 10.07 -11.78 -4.68
C LYS A 136 9.10 -12.86 -4.24
N LEU A 137 7.82 -12.72 -4.56
CA LEU A 137 6.76 -13.61 -4.07
C LEU A 137 7.01 -15.08 -4.45
N SER A 138 7.56 -15.35 -5.62
CA SER A 138 7.87 -16.73 -6.04
C SER A 138 8.91 -17.41 -5.15
N GLU A 139 9.88 -16.65 -4.62
CA GLU A 139 10.91 -17.17 -3.71
C GLU A 139 10.31 -17.44 -2.34
N VAL A 140 9.49 -16.50 -1.83
CA VAL A 140 8.75 -16.70 -0.58
C VAL A 140 7.88 -17.95 -0.65
N VAL A 141 7.11 -18.13 -1.74
CA VAL A 141 6.21 -19.28 -1.92
C VAL A 141 6.98 -20.59 -2.04
N ALA A 142 8.14 -20.61 -2.70
CA ALA A 142 8.97 -21.81 -2.81
C ALA A 142 9.47 -22.29 -1.45
N ASP A 143 9.68 -21.36 -0.52
CA ASP A 143 10.14 -21.62 0.85
C ASP A 143 8.99 -21.77 1.87
N LEU A 144 7.71 -21.71 1.45
CA LEU A 144 6.57 -21.92 2.36
C LEU A 144 6.39 -23.40 2.72
N HIS A 145 6.34 -23.68 4.02
CA HIS A 145 6.10 -25.01 4.58
C HIS A 145 5.31 -24.93 5.91
N ALA A 146 4.92 -26.08 6.45
CA ALA A 146 4.08 -26.15 7.65
C ALA A 146 4.69 -25.52 8.93
N SER A 147 6.00 -25.29 8.93
CA SER A 147 6.73 -24.64 10.02
C SER A 147 7.17 -23.21 9.71
N SER A 148 6.74 -22.62 8.58
CA SER A 148 7.00 -21.22 8.26
C SER A 148 6.45 -20.29 9.34
N ASP A 149 7.13 -19.17 9.53
CA ASP A 149 6.84 -18.21 10.59
C ASP A 149 5.75 -17.19 10.23
N TYR A 150 5.10 -17.33 9.06
CA TYR A 150 4.01 -16.46 8.66
C TYR A 150 2.69 -16.93 9.27
N LEU A 151 2.14 -16.10 10.17
CA LEU A 151 0.83 -16.35 10.80
C LEU A 151 -0.32 -15.81 9.95
N ALA A 152 -0.07 -14.78 9.16
CA ALA A 152 -1.07 -14.15 8.31
C ALA A 152 -0.46 -13.63 6.99
N VAL A 153 -1.30 -13.58 5.97
CA VAL A 153 -1.03 -12.89 4.71
C VAL A 153 -1.91 -11.65 4.65
N PHE A 154 -1.30 -10.49 4.42
CA PHE A 154 -1.98 -9.21 4.33
C PHE A 154 -1.87 -8.65 2.91
N ILE A 155 -3.01 -8.30 2.31
CA ILE A 155 -3.08 -7.77 0.94
C ILE A 155 -3.82 -6.44 1.02
N PRO A 156 -3.10 -5.29 1.11
CA PRO A 156 -3.74 -3.99 1.16
C PRO A 156 -4.42 -3.64 -0.16
N GLY A 157 -5.47 -2.81 -0.08
CA GLY A 157 -6.21 -2.32 -1.23
C GLY A 157 -5.51 -1.17 -1.95
N GLY A 158 -6.27 -0.18 -2.40
CA GLY A 158 -5.88 0.76 -3.47
C GLY A 158 -6.07 0.15 -4.87
N HIS A 159 -6.24 0.99 -5.89
CA HIS A 159 -6.59 0.50 -7.23
C HIS A 159 -5.46 -0.30 -7.89
N GLY A 160 -4.20 -0.08 -7.48
CA GLY A 160 -3.06 -0.85 -7.97
C GLY A 160 -3.12 -2.35 -7.63
N ALA A 161 -3.80 -2.74 -6.54
CA ALA A 161 -3.97 -4.14 -6.15
C ALA A 161 -4.69 -4.98 -7.21
N TRP A 162 -5.51 -4.34 -8.07
CA TRP A 162 -6.26 -5.00 -9.14
C TRP A 162 -5.35 -5.68 -10.17
N TRP A 163 -4.23 -5.04 -10.56
CA TRP A 163 -3.31 -5.60 -11.56
C TRP A 163 -2.41 -6.68 -10.99
N GLY A 164 -1.85 -6.46 -9.79
CA GLY A 164 -1.00 -7.46 -9.13
C GLY A 164 -1.73 -8.79 -8.92
N CYS A 165 -2.91 -8.76 -8.27
CA CYS A 165 -3.65 -9.99 -7.96
C CYS A 165 -4.14 -10.74 -9.22
N ARG A 166 -4.47 -10.05 -10.32
CA ARG A 166 -4.86 -10.70 -11.58
C ARG A 166 -3.67 -11.28 -12.34
N ALA A 167 -2.53 -10.58 -12.34
CA ALA A 167 -1.32 -11.09 -12.99
C ALA A 167 -0.86 -12.40 -12.34
N ALA A 168 -0.92 -12.53 -11.01
CA ALA A 168 -0.54 -13.76 -10.29
C ALA A 168 -1.31 -15.01 -10.77
N LYS A 169 -2.60 -14.89 -11.13
CA LYS A 169 -3.40 -16.00 -11.70
C LYS A 169 -2.94 -16.44 -13.08
N ARG A 170 -2.26 -15.58 -13.85
CA ARG A 170 -1.74 -15.91 -15.18
C ARG A 170 -0.45 -16.74 -15.11
N TRP A 171 0.29 -16.66 -14.01
CA TRP A 171 1.52 -17.43 -13.77
C TRP A 171 1.29 -18.72 -12.98
N ALA A 172 0.21 -18.80 -12.20
CA ALA A 172 -0.18 -20.00 -11.44
C ALA A 172 -0.86 -21.10 -12.29
N ARG A 173 -0.80 -21.00 -13.62
CA ARG A 173 -1.24 -22.06 -14.54
C ARG A 173 -0.04 -22.47 -15.42
N PRO A 174 0.28 -23.78 -15.48
CA PRO A 174 1.33 -24.29 -16.36
C PRO A 174 1.00 -24.05 -17.84
#